data_AF-A0AA44YGB4-F1
#
_entry.id   AF-A0AA44YGB4-F1
#
_cell.length_a   1.000
_cell.length_b   1.000
_cell.length_c   1.000
_cell.angle_alpha   90.00
_cell.angle_beta   90.00
_cell.angle_gamma   90.00
#
_symmetry.space_group_name_H-M   'P 1'
#
loop_
_entity.id
_entity.type
_entity.pdbx_description
1 polymer ?
#
loop_
_entity_poly.entity_id
_entity_poly.type
_entity_poly.pdbx_seq_one_letter_code
_entity_poly.pdbx_strand_id
1 'polypeptide(L)'
;MLKKISDWILSNSHYEVKYNANDFTDSLVVDIDDDTKIARFTVWDDASCMLENIDVETGNYIINERRELSDEETVIEAFKEFVSLLRT
;
A
#
# COMPACT_ATOMS: atom_id res chain seq x y z
N MET A 1 15.27 -1.48 0.54
CA MET A 1 14.14 -1.35 1.48
C MET A 1 12.94 -2.14 0.98
N LEU A 2 12.49 -1.88 -0.26
CA LEU A 2 11.35 -2.56 -0.89
C LEU A 2 11.34 -4.08 -0.71
N LYS A 3 12.43 -4.80 -1.03
CA LYS A 3 12.46 -6.26 -0.85
C LYS A 3 12.01 -6.71 0.56
N LYS A 4 12.47 -6.03 1.62
CA LYS A 4 12.10 -6.39 3.00
C LYS A 4 10.65 -6.07 3.32
N ILE A 5 10.13 -4.94 2.83
CA ILE A 5 8.71 -4.59 2.92
C ILE A 5 7.87 -5.66 2.21
N SER A 6 8.24 -6.05 0.99
CA SER A 6 7.58 -7.12 0.22
C SER A 6 7.61 -8.46 0.96
N ASP A 7 8.80 -8.89 1.43
CA ASP A 7 8.96 -10.11 2.21
C ASP A 7 8.07 -10.09 3.48
N TRP A 8 7.96 -8.94 4.15
CA TRP A 8 7.11 -8.76 5.33
C TRP A 8 5.62 -8.88 4.97
N ILE A 9 5.16 -8.18 3.92
CA ILE A 9 3.75 -8.23 3.48
C ILE A 9 3.36 -9.66 3.09
N LEU A 10 4.19 -10.33 2.29
CA LEU A 10 3.94 -11.71 1.86
C LEU A 10 3.96 -12.72 3.02
N SER A 11 4.71 -12.44 4.08
CA SER A 11 4.77 -13.32 5.27
C SER A 11 3.64 -13.07 6.27
N ASN A 12 3.00 -11.89 6.24
CA ASN A 12 2.02 -11.45 7.25
C ASN A 12 0.62 -11.19 6.69
N SER A 13 0.40 -11.42 5.40
CA SER A 13 -0.89 -11.19 4.75
C SER A 13 -1.13 -12.17 3.61
N HIS A 14 -2.34 -12.12 3.03
CA HIS A 14 -2.70 -12.87 1.84
C HIS A 14 -2.62 -12.04 0.56
N TYR A 15 -2.13 -10.80 0.66
CA TYR A 15 -2.10 -9.89 -0.47
C TYR A 15 -0.99 -10.24 -1.45
N GLU A 16 -1.29 -10.07 -2.73
CA GLU A 16 -0.28 -10.11 -3.78
C GLU A 16 0.50 -8.80 -3.78
N VAL A 17 1.82 -8.91 -3.94
CA VAL A 17 2.72 -7.77 -4.04
C VAL A 17 3.31 -7.74 -5.44
N LYS A 18 3.08 -6.65 -6.17
CA LYS A 18 3.68 -6.41 -7.49
C LYS A 18 4.90 -5.53 -7.33
N TYR A 19 6.03 -5.97 -7.92
CA TYR A 19 7.24 -5.15 -8.01
C TYR A 19 7.29 -4.48 -9.37
N ASN A 20 7.42 -3.15 -9.39
CA ASN A 20 7.60 -2.39 -10.62
C ASN A 20 9.01 -1.78 -10.59
N ALA A 21 9.87 -2.24 -11.49
CA ALA A 21 11.19 -1.66 -11.69
C ALA A 21 11.15 -0.74 -12.91
N ASN A 22 11.67 0.48 -12.79
CA ASN A 22 11.89 1.36 -13.94
C ASN A 22 13.20 2.16 -13.78
N ASP A 23 13.61 2.85 -14.84
CA ASP A 23 14.91 3.55 -14.88
C ASP A 23 15.06 4.70 -13.86
N PHE A 24 13.96 5.15 -13.24
CA PHE A 24 13.94 6.33 -12.38
C PHE A 24 13.57 6.02 -10.92
N THR A 25 12.74 5.02 -10.66
CA THR A 25 12.35 4.60 -9.31
C THR A 25 11.79 3.18 -9.34
N ASP A 26 12.07 2.42 -8.29
CA ASP A 26 11.39 1.15 -8.06
C ASP A 26 10.19 1.35 -7.13
N SER A 27 9.13 0.56 -7.32
CA SER A 27 7.99 0.56 -6.42
C SER A 27 7.43 -0.82 -6.14
N LEU A 28 6.76 -0.94 -5.00
CA LEU A 28 5.86 -2.04 -4.68
C LEU A 28 4.43 -1.55 -4.71
N VAL A 29 3.54 -2.38 -5.24
CA VAL A 29 2.12 -2.11 -5.31
C VAL A 29 1.35 -3.30 -4.75
N VAL A 30 0.41 -3.01 -3.86
CA VAL A 30 -0.63 -3.94 -3.41
C VAL A 30 -1.96 -3.37 -3.87
N ASP A 31 -2.63 -4.09 -4.78
CA ASP A 31 -3.96 -3.76 -5.27
C ASP A 31 -5.01 -4.59 -4.54
N ILE A 32 -6.13 -3.96 -4.21
CA ILE A 32 -7.29 -4.59 -3.60
C ILE A 32 -8.51 -4.12 -4.39
N ASP A 33 -9.22 -5.07 -4.96
CA ASP A 33 -10.39 -4.84 -5.79
C ASP A 33 -11.41 -5.91 -5.41
N ASP A 34 -12.37 -5.50 -4.58
CA ASP A 34 -13.50 -6.34 -4.17
C ASP A 34 -14.83 -5.58 -4.31
N ASP A 35 -15.93 -6.27 -4.02
CA ASP A 35 -17.28 -5.72 -4.21
C ASP A 35 -17.56 -4.47 -3.35
N THR A 36 -16.73 -4.19 -2.34
CA THR A 36 -16.92 -3.09 -1.39
C THR A 36 -15.86 -2.00 -1.51
N LYS A 37 -14.62 -2.34 -1.90
CA LYS A 37 -13.49 -1.41 -1.93
C LYS A 37 -12.68 -1.53 -3.21
N ILE A 38 -12.24 -0.38 -3.71
CA ILE A 38 -11.13 -0.27 -4.67
C ILE A 38 -10.01 0.45 -3.95
N ALA A 39 -8.92 -0.24 -3.67
CA ALA A 39 -7.83 0.27 -2.87
C ALA A 39 -6.44 -0.11 -3.42
N ARG A 40 -5.48 0.77 -3.19
CA ARG A 40 -4.09 0.59 -3.60
C ARG A 40 -3.16 1.12 -2.51
N PHE A 41 -2.16 0.31 -2.18
CA PHE A 41 -1.01 0.73 -1.43
C PHE A 41 0.21 0.71 -2.35
N THR A 42 0.86 1.86 -2.50
CA THR A 42 2.12 1.98 -3.26
C THR A 42 3.22 2.45 -2.33
N VAL A 43 4.40 1.85 -2.42
CA VAL A 43 5.61 2.34 -1.76
C VAL A 43 6.76 2.41 -2.75
N TRP A 44 7.54 3.49 -2.70
CA TRP A 44 8.71 3.73 -3.54
C TRP A 44 10.02 3.44 -2.78
N ASP A 45 11.10 3.34 -3.54
CA ASP A 45 12.45 3.08 -3.03
C ASP A 45 13.01 4.15 -2.09
N ASP A 46 12.45 5.36 -2.13
CA ASP A 46 12.72 6.48 -1.22
C ASP A 46 11.91 6.42 0.09
N ALA A 47 11.19 5.33 0.34
CA ALA A 47 10.29 5.10 1.49
C ALA A 47 9.00 5.94 1.49
N SER A 48 8.78 6.81 0.51
CA SER A 48 7.47 7.45 0.35
C SER A 48 6.41 6.41 -0.02
N CYS A 49 5.17 6.65 0.40
CA CYS A 49 4.05 5.77 0.09
C CYS A 49 2.76 6.53 -0.22
N MET A 50 1.84 5.84 -0.90
CA MET A 50 0.51 6.31 -1.25
C MET A 50 -0.52 5.30 -0.75
N LEU A 51 -1.50 5.78 0.00
CA LEU A 51 -2.63 5.02 0.52
C LEU A 51 -3.90 5.52 -0.18
N GLU A 52 -4.49 4.68 -1.02
CA GLU A 52 -5.71 4.98 -1.76
C GLU A 52 -6.78 3.94 -1.41
N ASN A 53 -7.96 4.37 -0.96
CA ASN A 53 -9.08 3.48 -0.69
C ASN A 53 -10.40 4.21 -0.99
N ILE A 54 -11.17 3.66 -1.91
CA ILE A 54 -12.47 4.15 -2.34
C ILE A 54 -13.53 3.15 -1.90
N ASP A 55 -14.56 3.64 -1.24
CA ASP A 55 -15.78 2.89 -0.98
C ASP A 55 -16.62 2.78 -2.26
N VAL A 56 -16.88 1.57 -2.73
CA VAL A 56 -17.55 1.33 -4.03
C VAL A 56 -19.02 1.77 -4.00
N GLU A 57 -19.71 1.61 -2.86
CA GLU A 57 -21.13 1.96 -2.73
C GLU A 57 -21.32 3.48 -2.82
N THR A 58 -20.50 4.25 -2.11
CA THR A 58 -20.63 5.70 -2.02
C THR A 58 -19.79 6.46 -3.04
N GLY A 59 -18.78 5.81 -3.62
CA GLY A 59 -17.77 6.44 -4.47
C GLY A 59 -16.84 7.41 -3.75
N ASN A 60 -16.90 7.47 -2.42
CA ASN A 60 -16.11 8.40 -1.62
C ASN A 60 -14.76 7.77 -1.23
N TYR A 61 -13.75 8.62 -1.07
CA TYR A 61 -12.47 8.20 -0.50
C TYR A 61 -12.61 7.96 1.00
N ILE A 62 -12.15 6.80 1.44
CA ILE A 62 -11.85 6.51 2.85
C ILE A 62 -10.48 7.08 3.20
N ILE A 63 -9.51 6.91 2.29
CA ILE A 63 -8.20 7.54 2.35
C ILE A 63 -7.66 7.81 0.94
N ASN A 64 -6.93 8.91 0.80
CA ASN A 64 -6.21 9.30 -0.41
C ASN A 64 -5.03 10.18 0.00
N GLU A 65 -3.98 9.55 0.52
CA GLU A 65 -2.90 10.23 1.23
C GLU A 65 -1.53 9.77 0.75
N ARG A 66 -0.66 10.73 0.45
CA ARG A 66 0.77 10.51 0.24
C ARG A 66 1.53 10.81 1.52
N ARG A 67 2.44 9.92 1.92
CA ARG A 67 3.31 10.09 3.07
C ARG A 67 4.77 9.99 2.66
N GLU A 68 5.57 10.91 3.20
CA GLU A 68 7.03 10.87 3.12
C GLU A 68 7.54 10.24 4.42
N LEU A 69 8.01 9.00 4.35
CA LEU A 69 8.46 8.23 5.51
C LEU A 69 9.97 8.05 5.48
N SER A 70 10.56 7.58 6.58
CA SER A 70 12.01 7.53 6.74
C SER A 70 12.62 6.14 6.59
N ASP A 71 11.83 5.09 6.82
CA ASP A 71 12.36 3.74 6.98
C ASP A 71 11.30 2.65 6.77
N GLU A 72 11.77 1.41 6.79
CA GLU A 72 10.97 0.21 6.61
C GLU A 72 9.89 0.04 7.68
N GLU A 73 10.17 0.38 8.93
CA GLU A 73 9.23 0.18 10.05
C GLU A 73 8.04 1.12 9.91
N THR A 74 8.30 2.40 9.62
CA THR A 74 7.26 3.40 9.39
C THR A 74 6.39 3.07 8.17
N VAL A 75 6.96 2.51 7.09
CA VAL A 75 6.19 2.01 5.94
C VAL A 75 5.30 0.82 6.34
N ILE A 76 5.83 -0.12 7.12
CA ILE A 76 5.06 -1.28 7.58
C ILE A 76 3.88 -0.85 8.47
N GLU A 77 4.07 0.14 9.34
CA GLU A 77 2.97 0.70 10.13
C GLU A 77 1.92 1.39 9.25
N ALA A 78 2.34 2.15 8.23
CA ALA A 78 1.41 2.73 7.26
C ALA A 78 0.62 1.66 6.49
N PHE A 79 1.25 0.54 6.15
CA PHE A 79 0.56 -0.60 5.52
C PHE A 79 -0.45 -1.26 6.47
N LYS A 80 -0.11 -1.43 7.75
CA LYS A 80 -1.06 -1.95 8.75
C LYS A 80 -2.28 -1.04 8.91
N GLU A 81 -2.06 0.27 8.95
CA GLU A 81 -3.13 1.26 8.98
C GLU A 81 -4.01 1.14 7.74
N PHE A 82 -3.41 1.14 6.55
CA PHE A 82 -4.11 0.93 5.29
C PHE A 82 -5.01 -0.33 5.34
N VAL A 83 -4.46 -1.46 5.79
CA VAL A 83 -5.21 -2.72 5.90
C VAL A 83 -6.35 -2.63 6.92
N SER A 84 -6.17 -1.87 8.00
CA SER A 84 -7.23 -1.67 9.00
C SER A 84 -8.42 -0.89 8.43
N LEU A 85 -8.16 0.07 7.53
CA LEU A 85 -9.19 0.91 6.90
C LEU A 85 -10.06 0.12 5.91
N LEU A 86 -9.55 -0.98 5.34
CA LEU A 86 -10.32 -1.86 4.44
C LEU A 86 -11.49 -2.55 5.12
N ARG A 87 -11.47 -2.64 6.46
CA ARG A 87 -12.53 -3.30 7.25
C ARG A 87 -13.66 -2.36 7.66
N THR A 88 -13.60 -1.10 7.23
CA THR A 88 -14.56 -0.04 7.57
C THR A 88 -15.64 0.05 6.52
#